data_AF-A0A9D6JL86-F1
#
_entry.id   AF-A0A9D6JL86-F1
#
_cell.length_a   1.000
_cell.length_b   1.000
_cell.length_c   1.000
_cell.angle_alpha   90.00
_cell.angle_beta   90.00
_cell.angle_gamma   90.00
#
_symmetry.space_group_name_H-M   'P 1'
#
loop_
_entity.id
_entity.type
_entity.pdbx_description
1 polymer ?
#
loop_
_entity_poly.entity_id
_entity_poly.type
_entity_poly.pdbx_seq_one_letter_code
_entity_poly.pdbx_strand_id
1 'polypeptide(L)'
;MGGANQSDDVKLIQVLLNTYAAWKSPFSSLKIDGAIGTNTNNAIKKYQREAAGLINPDGRVDPNGKTFRYLTMYLKPEQEAIVKKQVKMGVMITGAP
;
A
#
# COMPACT_ATOMS: atom_id res chain seq x y z
N MET A 1 14.25 -4.43 16.44
CA MET A 1 13.36 -4.55 15.26
C MET A 1 11.97 -4.94 15.76
N GLY A 2 10.89 -4.26 15.36
CA GLY A 2 9.57 -4.49 15.97
C GLY A 2 8.42 -3.82 15.25
N GLY A 3 8.30 -4.01 13.93
CA GLY A 3 7.09 -3.57 13.21
C GLY A 3 5.94 -4.50 13.55
N ALA A 4 4.88 -3.98 14.17
CA ALA A 4 3.65 -4.73 14.36
C ALA A 4 2.87 -4.72 13.05
N ASN A 5 2.59 -5.89 12.49
CA ASN A 5 1.74 -6.03 11.30
C ASN A 5 0.26 -5.97 11.70
N GLN A 6 -0.18 -4.82 12.22
CA GLN A 6 -1.58 -4.64 12.62
C GLN A 6 -2.49 -4.78 11.39
N SER A 7 -3.60 -5.50 11.54
CA SER A 7 -4.45 -5.87 10.40
C SER A 7 -4.93 -4.67 9.59
N ASP A 8 -5.33 -3.59 10.27
CA ASP A 8 -5.82 -2.37 9.60
C ASP A 8 -4.71 -1.63 8.84
N ASP A 9 -3.50 -1.59 9.39
CA ASP A 9 -2.33 -1.04 8.70
C ASP A 9 -1.98 -1.87 7.47
N VAL A 10 -2.01 -3.20 7.60
CA VAL A 10 -1.75 -4.10 6.46
C VAL A 10 -2.81 -3.93 5.38
N LYS A 11 -4.10 -3.79 5.73
CA LYS A 11 -5.16 -3.50 4.76
C LYS A 11 -4.94 -2.18 4.05
N LEU A 12 -4.55 -1.14 4.79
CA LEU A 12 -4.20 0.15 4.19
C LEU A 12 -3.09 -0.03 3.14
N ILE A 13 -2.02 -0.74 3.46
CA ILE A 13 -0.94 -0.99 2.50
C ILE A 13 -1.42 -1.82 1.30
N GLN A 14 -2.20 -2.88 1.51
CA GLN A 14 -2.76 -3.70 0.42
C GLN A 14 -3.64 -2.85 -0.52
N VAL A 15 -4.47 -1.97 0.04
CA VAL A 15 -5.30 -1.04 -0.73
C VAL A 15 -4.45 -0.06 -1.55
N LEU A 16 -3.46 0.58 -0.94
CA LEU A 16 -2.58 1.54 -1.62
C LEU A 16 -1.78 0.89 -2.76
N LEU A 17 -1.28 -0.34 -2.54
CA LEU A 17 -0.57 -1.11 -3.57
C LEU A 17 -1.48 -1.49 -4.73
N ASN A 18 -2.72 -1.93 -4.45
CA ASN A 18 -3.70 -2.24 -5.50
C ASN A 18 -4.10 -1.00 -6.30
N THR A 19 -4.26 0.14 -5.63
CA THR A 19 -4.49 1.43 -6.29
C THR A 19 -3.31 1.76 -7.21
N TYR A 20 -2.07 1.69 -6.74
CA TYR A 20 -0.91 1.93 -7.61
C TYR A 20 -0.85 0.95 -8.81
N ALA A 21 -1.12 -0.34 -8.59
CA ALA A 21 -1.10 -1.36 -9.63
C ALA A 21 -2.12 -1.06 -10.74
N ALA A 22 -3.35 -0.67 -10.38
CA ALA A 22 -4.38 -0.33 -11.35
C ALA A 22 -3.97 0.82 -12.30
N TRP A 23 -3.06 1.70 -11.87
CA TRP A 23 -2.64 2.89 -12.60
C TRP A 23 -1.35 2.74 -13.40
N LYS A 24 -0.36 2.03 -12.86
CA LYS A 24 1.02 2.10 -13.38
C LYS A 24 1.59 0.78 -13.84
N SER A 25 1.08 -0.36 -13.39
CA SER A 25 1.66 -1.65 -13.74
C SER A 25 0.73 -2.82 -13.41
N PRO A 26 0.52 -3.79 -14.33
CA PRO A 26 -0.35 -4.94 -14.07
C PRO A 26 0.33 -5.92 -13.13
N PHE A 27 0.38 -5.60 -11.83
CA PHE A 27 0.58 -6.62 -10.81
C PHE A 27 -0.75 -7.29 -10.54
N SER A 28 -0.72 -8.58 -10.18
CA SER A 28 -1.91 -9.26 -9.67
C SER A 28 -2.42 -8.52 -8.43
N SER A 29 -3.69 -8.10 -8.48
CA SER A 29 -4.34 -7.43 -7.35
C SER A 29 -4.25 -8.30 -6.10
N LEU A 30 -3.85 -7.71 -4.98
CA LEU A 30 -3.80 -8.35 -3.68
C LEU A 30 -5.21 -8.52 -3.12
N LYS A 31 -5.43 -9.61 -2.37
CA LYS A 31 -6.57 -9.69 -1.46
C LYS A 31 -6.38 -8.68 -0.33
N ILE A 32 -7.42 -7.90 -0.01
CA ILE A 32 -7.42 -6.94 1.10
C ILE A 32 -7.93 -7.65 2.36
N ASP A 33 -7.07 -8.45 2.99
CA ASP A 33 -7.40 -9.27 4.16
C ASP A 33 -6.68 -8.84 5.45
N GLY A 34 -5.73 -7.91 5.35
CA GLY A 34 -4.92 -7.47 6.49
C GLY A 34 -3.89 -8.50 6.96
N ALA A 35 -3.60 -9.51 6.13
CA ALA A 35 -2.56 -10.50 6.41
C ALA A 35 -1.27 -10.16 5.65
N ILE A 36 -0.14 -10.10 6.38
CA ILE A 36 1.17 -9.81 5.79
C ILE A 36 1.81 -11.09 5.21
N GLY A 37 1.22 -11.61 4.13
CA GLY A 37 1.71 -12.82 3.46
C GLY A 37 2.82 -12.56 2.45
N THR A 38 3.31 -13.64 1.81
CA THR A 38 4.33 -13.59 0.74
C THR A 38 3.92 -12.64 -0.39
N ASN A 39 2.66 -12.65 -0.79
CA ASN A 39 2.17 -11.78 -1.87
C ASN A 39 2.26 -10.30 -1.51
N THR A 40 1.82 -9.92 -0.30
CA THR A 40 1.90 -8.54 0.18
C THR A 40 3.36 -8.09 0.31
N ASN A 41 4.24 -8.92 0.87
CA ASN A 41 5.67 -8.62 0.97
C ASN A 41 6.34 -8.43 -0.41
N ASN A 42 6.01 -9.29 -1.38
CA ASN A 42 6.54 -9.17 -2.73
C ASN A 42 6.06 -7.90 -3.42
N ALA A 43 4.78 -7.54 -3.24
CA ALA A 43 4.22 -6.31 -3.78
C ALA A 43 4.88 -5.05 -3.17
N ILE A 44 5.15 -5.05 -1.86
CA ILE A 44 5.90 -3.96 -1.21
C ILE A 44 7.30 -3.83 -1.83
N LYS A 45 8.05 -4.93 -1.93
CA LYS A 45 9.41 -4.91 -2.50
C LYS A 45 9.43 -4.42 -3.95
N LYS A 46 8.44 -4.86 -4.74
CA LYS A 46 8.30 -4.41 -6.14
C LYS A 46 8.00 -2.92 -6.21
N TYR A 47 7.04 -2.44 -5.43
CA TYR A 47 6.72 -1.02 -5.33
C TYR A 47 7.93 -0.18 -4.89
N GLN A 48 8.66 -0.64 -3.88
CA GLN A 48 9.86 0.01 -3.37
C GLN A 48 10.93 0.20 -4.46
N ARG A 49 11.13 -0.82 -5.31
CA ARG A 49 12.06 -0.74 -6.43
C ARG A 49 11.55 0.20 -7.53
N GLU A 50 10.30 0.03 -7.94
CA GLU A 50 9.76 0.69 -9.14
C GLU A 50 9.32 2.14 -8.89
N ALA A 51 8.65 2.41 -7.77
CA ALA A 51 8.09 3.72 -7.47
C ALA A 51 8.96 4.53 -6.51
N ALA A 52 9.47 3.90 -5.44
CA ALA A 52 10.28 4.60 -4.44
C ALA A 52 11.78 4.63 -4.77
N GLY A 53 12.21 3.97 -5.85
CA GLY A 53 13.60 3.96 -6.32
C GLY A 53 14.60 3.37 -5.32
N LEU A 54 14.18 2.41 -4.49
CA LEU A 54 15.07 1.71 -3.57
C LEU A 54 15.86 0.63 -4.31
N ILE A 55 17.19 0.76 -4.28
CA ILE A 55 18.12 -0.20 -4.90
C ILE A 55 18.00 -1.58 -4.23
N ASN A 56 17.85 -1.58 -2.89
CA ASN A 56 17.69 -2.78 -2.06
C ASN A 56 16.34 -2.73 -1.32
N PRO A 57 15.25 -3.24 -1.93
CA PRO A 57 13.94 -3.32 -1.28
C PRO A 57 13.97 -4.26 -0.06
N ASP A 58 13.55 -3.75 1.09
CA ASP A 58 13.53 -4.47 2.36
C ASP A 58 12.15 -5.06 2.69
N GLY A 59 11.09 -4.63 2.02
CA GLY A 59 9.71 -5.02 2.31
C GLY A 59 9.12 -4.33 3.54
N ARG A 60 9.79 -3.33 4.12
CA ARG A 60 9.34 -2.60 5.30
C ARG A 60 8.59 -1.33 4.91
N VAL A 61 7.50 -1.04 5.62
CA VAL A 61 6.77 0.23 5.49
C VAL A 61 6.68 0.88 6.86
N ASP A 62 7.38 1.99 7.03
CA ASP A 62 7.32 2.82 8.24
C ASP A 62 6.35 4.00 8.04
N PRO A 63 5.52 4.38 9.03
CA PRO A 63 4.51 5.44 8.88
C PRO A 63 5.06 6.79 8.39
N ASN A 64 6.31 7.12 8.75
CA ASN A 64 6.98 8.35 8.29
C ASN A 64 8.10 8.09 7.28
N GLY A 65 8.23 6.83 6.83
CA GLY A 65 9.29 6.38 5.93
C GLY A 65 9.02 6.75 4.47
N LYS A 66 10.07 6.64 3.65
CA LYS A 66 10.03 6.96 2.21
C LYS A 66 8.92 6.17 1.49
N THR A 67 8.81 4.87 1.75
CA THR A 67 7.82 4.01 1.09
C THR A 67 6.39 4.47 1.36
N PHE A 68 6.05 4.77 2.62
CA PHE A 68 4.71 5.24 2.96
C PHE A 68 4.41 6.60 2.33
N ARG A 69 5.35 7.55 2.41
CA ARG A 69 5.21 8.87 1.77
C ARG A 69 4.91 8.76 0.28
N TYR A 70 5.60 7.88 -0.44
CA TYR A 70 5.36 7.65 -1.87
C TYR A 70 3.99 6.99 -2.13
N LEU A 71 3.56 6.03 -1.30
CA LEU A 71 2.24 5.40 -1.44
C LEU A 71 1.11 6.41 -1.30
N THR A 72 1.29 7.40 -0.43
CA THR A 72 0.26 8.41 -0.14
C THR A 72 0.44 9.72 -0.91
N MET A 73 1.51 9.90 -1.69
CA MET A 73 1.82 11.22 -2.29
C MET A 73 0.78 11.71 -3.30
N TYR A 74 -0.05 10.81 -3.81
CA TYR A 74 -1.13 11.12 -4.73
C TYR A 74 -2.51 11.19 -4.05
N LEU A 75 -2.59 10.88 -2.75
CA LEU A 75 -3.82 11.05 -1.99
C LEU A 75 -3.99 12.52 -1.63
N LYS A 76 -5.14 13.07 -2.00
CA LYS A 76 -5.55 14.41 -1.58
C LYS A 76 -6.23 14.34 -0.21
N PRO A 77 -6.19 15.40 0.62
CA PRO A 77 -6.83 15.41 1.95
C PRO A 77 -8.31 15.00 1.92
N GLU A 78 -9.05 15.41 0.89
CA GLU A 78 -10.46 15.04 0.71
C GLU A 78 -10.69 13.54 0.48
N GLN A 79 -9.66 12.80 0.06
CA GLN A 79 -9.73 11.35 -0.15
C GLN A 79 -9.47 10.56 1.14
N GLU A 80 -8.92 11.16 2.19
CA GLU A 80 -8.56 10.45 3.43
C GLU A 80 -9.77 9.74 4.07
N ALA A 81 -10.94 10.39 4.07
CA ALA A 81 -12.17 9.82 4.58
C ALA A 81 -12.64 8.62 3.74
N ILE A 82 -12.49 8.70 2.41
CA ILE A 82 -12.82 7.64 1.46
C ILE A 82 -11.88 6.45 1.66
N VAL A 83 -10.57 6.69 1.77
CA VAL A 83 -9.57 5.66 2.07
C VAL A 83 -9.90 4.95 3.38
N LYS A 84 -10.12 5.68 4.47
CA LYS A 84 -10.46 5.07 5.77
C LYS A 84 -11.72 4.20 5.70
N LYS A 85 -12.76 4.66 5.00
CA LYS A 85 -13.99 3.89 4.79
C LYS A 85 -13.73 2.62 3.98
N GLN A 86 -12.99 2.72 2.89
CA GLN A 86 -12.75 1.60 1.98
C GLN A 86 -11.79 0.55 2.54
N VAL A 87 -10.77 0.98 3.29
CA VAL A 87 -9.90 0.09 4.07
C VAL A 87 -10.72 -0.72 5.08
N LYS A 88 -11.64 -0.08 5.82
CA LYS A 88 -12.57 -0.78 6.72
C LYS A 88 -13.47 -1.77 5.99
N MET A 89 -13.92 -1.42 4.78
CA MET A 89 -14.76 -2.28 3.93
C MET A 89 -13.97 -3.37 3.18
N GLY A 90 -12.63 -3.31 3.15
CA GLY A 90 -11.80 -4.24 2.39
C GLY A 90 -11.90 -4.07 0.87
N VAL A 91 -12.13 -2.85 0.38
CA VAL A 91 -12.29 -2.55 -1.06
C VAL A 91 -11.21 -1.56 -1.55
N MET A 92 -10.98 -1.52 -2.87
CA MET A 92 -10.00 -0.61 -3.48
C MET A 92 -10.41 0.86 -3.38
N ILE A 93 -9.43 1.77 -3.45
CA ILE A 93 -9.71 3.21 -3.52
C ILE A 93 -10.26 3.59 -4.89
N THR A 94 -11.50 4.02 -4.92
CA THR A 94 -12.17 4.52 -6.13
C THR A 94 -11.96 6.03 -6.26
N GLY A 95 -11.58 6.51 -7.44
CA GLY A 95 -11.41 7.95 -7.69
C GLY A 95 -10.12 8.56 -7.12
N ALA A 96 -9.15 7.73 -6.71
CA ALA A 96 -7.75 8.16 -6.63
C ALA A 96 -7.26 8.57 -8.03
N PRO A 97 -6.38 9.59 -8.16
CA PRO A 97 -5.92 10.13 -9.43
C PRO A 97 -4.82 9.29 -10.08
#